data_AF-A0A662SUG8-F1
#
_entry.id   AF-A0A662SUG8-F1
#
_cell.length_a   1.000
_cell.length_b   1.000
_cell.length_c   1.000
_cell.angle_alpha   90.00
_cell.angle_beta   90.00
_cell.angle_gamma   90.00
#
_symmetry.space_group_name_H-M   'P 1'
#
loop_
_entity.id
_entity.type
_entity.pdbx_description
1 polymer ?
#
loop_
_entity_poly.entity_id
_entity_poly.type
_entity_poly.pdbx_seq_one_letter_code
_entity_poly.pdbx_strand_id
1 'polypeptide(L)'
;MKAMGASIPEKGITQVGMSVYMPEKTPLYRVFELLKIEASRYNVPVLSSEVVGVWPVQVLIDVVRYYLKVENLDRSKVLEVALYEG
;
A
#
# COMPACT_ATOMS: atom_id res chain seq x y z
N MET A 1 -11.82 2.96 -6.00
CA MET A 1 -10.43 2.97 -6.52
C MET A 1 -10.47 2.91 -8.04
N LYS A 2 -9.42 3.35 -8.71
CA LYS A 2 -9.18 3.11 -10.15
C LYS A 2 -7.84 2.39 -10.31
N ALA A 3 -7.70 1.56 -11.35
CA ALA A 3 -6.46 0.88 -11.66
C ALA A 3 -6.25 0.82 -13.18
N MET A 4 -5.00 0.81 -13.60
CA MET A 4 -4.59 0.63 -15.00
C MET A 4 -3.31 -0.22 -15.07
N GLY A 5 -3.20 -1.04 -16.10
CA GLY A 5 -1.95 -1.74 -16.43
C GLY A 5 -1.15 -0.94 -17.45
N ALA A 6 0.16 -0.85 -17.27
CA ALA A 6 1.10 -0.28 -18.22
C ALA A 6 2.32 -1.18 -18.36
N SER A 7 2.77 -1.42 -19.60
CA SER A 7 4.04 -2.10 -19.84
C SER A 7 5.21 -1.14 -19.58
N ILE A 8 6.27 -1.64 -18.95
CA ILE A 8 7.52 -0.93 -18.68
C ILE A 8 8.64 -1.69 -19.42
N PRO A 9 8.82 -1.45 -20.74
CA PRO A 9 9.67 -2.30 -21.59
C PRO A 9 11.12 -2.38 -21.12
N GLU A 10 11.68 -1.28 -20.62
CA GLU A 10 13.06 -1.19 -20.13
C GLU A 10 13.33 -2.06 -18.90
N LYS A 11 12.28 -2.42 -18.14
CA LYS A 11 12.36 -3.33 -17.00
C LYS A 11 11.84 -4.72 -17.32
N GLY A 12 11.22 -4.92 -18.49
CA GLY A 12 10.57 -6.19 -18.86
C GLY A 12 9.40 -6.56 -17.95
N ILE A 13 8.71 -5.58 -17.35
CA ILE A 13 7.60 -5.81 -16.42
C ILE A 13 6.33 -5.10 -16.88
N THR A 14 5.18 -5.54 -16.37
CA THR A 14 3.94 -4.75 -16.39
C THR A 14 3.66 -4.24 -15.00
N GLN A 15 3.32 -2.96 -14.91
CA GLN A 15 3.01 -2.28 -13.67
C GLN A 15 1.51 -1.99 -13.60
N VAL A 16 0.92 -2.23 -12.43
CA VAL A 16 -0.47 -1.86 -12.13
C VAL A 16 -0.45 -0.55 -11.36
N GLY A 17 -0.78 0.55 -12.04
CA GLY A 17 -0.96 1.86 -11.42
C GLY A 17 -2.34 1.93 -10.75
N MET A 18 -2.40 2.36 -9.49
CA MET A 18 -3.63 2.35 -8.70
C MET A 18 -3.87 3.69 -8.01
N SER A 19 -5.11 4.16 -8.03
CA SER A 19 -5.56 5.31 -7.24
C SER A 19 -6.63 4.88 -6.23
N VAL A 20 -6.32 5.02 -4.95
CA VAL A 20 -7.20 4.64 -3.84
C VAL A 20 -7.69 5.91 -3.14
N TYR A 21 -8.94 6.28 -3.41
CA TYR A 21 -9.53 7.54 -2.93
C TYR A 21 -10.02 7.52 -1.48
N MET A 22 -10.34 6.33 -0.95
CA MET A 22 -10.93 6.13 0.38
C MET A 22 -10.20 4.96 1.08
N PRO A 23 -8.95 5.17 1.53
CA PRO A 23 -8.14 4.12 2.14
C PRO A 23 -8.74 3.56 3.44
N GLU A 24 -9.57 4.32 4.14
CA GLU A 24 -10.30 3.87 5.33
C GLU A 24 -11.33 2.77 5.01
N LYS A 25 -11.95 2.82 3.83
CA LYS A 25 -12.88 1.78 3.34
C LYS A 25 -12.16 0.70 2.54
N THR A 26 -11.05 1.04 1.90
CA THR A 26 -10.27 0.16 1.03
C THR A 26 -8.78 0.21 1.43
N PRO A 27 -8.39 -0.42 2.55
CA PRO A 27 -7.03 -0.28 3.08
C PRO A 27 -5.98 -0.81 2.11
N LEU A 28 -4.85 -0.10 1.98
CA LEU A 28 -3.82 -0.44 1.00
C LEU A 28 -3.23 -1.84 1.21
N TYR A 29 -3.04 -2.26 2.47
CA TYR A 29 -2.59 -3.62 2.75
C TYR A 29 -3.54 -4.67 2.13
N ARG A 30 -4.86 -4.45 2.21
CA ARG A 30 -5.86 -5.38 1.67
C ARG A 30 -5.85 -5.39 0.16
N VAL A 31 -5.77 -4.21 -0.46
CA VAL A 31 -5.65 -4.08 -1.92
C VAL A 31 -4.43 -4.85 -2.41
N PHE A 32 -3.29 -4.68 -1.75
CA PHE A 32 -2.04 -5.32 -2.15
C PHE A 32 -2.08 -6.85 -1.96
N GLU A 33 -2.64 -7.34 -0.85
CA GLU A 33 -2.82 -8.79 -0.63
C GLU A 33 -3.74 -9.43 -1.67
N LEU A 34 -4.86 -8.79 -1.99
CA LEU A 34 -5.77 -9.28 -3.03
C LEU A 34 -5.11 -9.30 -4.41
N LEU A 35 -4.27 -8.30 -4.71
CA LEU A 35 -3.50 -8.28 -5.95
C LEU A 35 -2.50 -9.43 -6.01
N LYS A 36 -1.77 -9.72 -4.92
CA LYS A 36 -0.87 -10.88 -4.86
C LYS A 36 -1.62 -12.20 -5.05
N ILE A 37 -2.78 -12.36 -4.41
CA ILE A 37 -3.63 -13.54 -4.57
C ILE A 37 -4.05 -13.68 -6.03
N GLU A 38 -4.56 -12.62 -6.66
CA GLU A 38 -5.00 -12.70 -8.06
C GLU A 38 -3.85 -12.98 -9.03
N ALA A 39 -2.70 -12.32 -8.87
CA ALA A 39 -1.52 -12.54 -9.70
C ALA A 39 -0.98 -13.98 -9.57
N SER A 40 -1.01 -14.53 -8.36
CA SER A 40 -0.57 -15.91 -8.10
C SER A 40 -1.38 -16.96 -8.86
N ARG A 41 -2.67 -16.73 -9.11
CA ARG A 41 -3.53 -17.62 -9.91
C ARG A 41 -3.05 -17.79 -11.35
N TYR A 42 -2.27 -16.84 -11.86
CA TYR A 42 -1.68 -16.86 -13.20
C TYR A 42 -0.17 -17.11 -13.18
N ASN A 43 0.39 -17.52 -12.03
CA ASN A 43 1.84 -17.68 -11.83
C ASN A 43 2.64 -16.40 -12.13
N VAL A 44 2.02 -15.23 -11.94
CA VAL A 44 2.68 -13.94 -12.12
C VAL A 44 3.18 -13.45 -10.75
N PRO A 45 4.49 -13.32 -10.53
CA PRO A 45 5.01 -12.78 -9.28
C PRO A 45 4.83 -11.26 -9.21
N VAL A 46 4.47 -10.76 -8.04
CA VAL A 46 4.53 -9.32 -7.72
C VAL A 46 5.94 -9.02 -7.23
N LEU A 47 6.73 -8.29 -8.03
CA LEU A 47 8.16 -8.09 -7.77
C LEU A 47 8.44 -6.97 -6.77
N SER A 48 7.71 -5.86 -6.88
CA SER A 48 7.87 -4.67 -6.03
C SER A 48 6.65 -3.77 -6.12
N SER A 49 6.63 -2.72 -5.29
CA SER A 49 5.64 -1.65 -5.33
C SER A 49 6.33 -0.31 -5.11
N GLU A 50 5.77 0.76 -5.68
CA GLU A 50 6.23 2.12 -5.44
C GLU A 50 5.08 3.03 -5.01
N VAL A 51 5.44 4.12 -4.35
CA VAL A 51 4.52 5.19 -3.95
C VAL A 51 4.74 6.38 -4.86
N VAL A 52 3.66 6.88 -5.45
CA VAL A 52 3.67 8.13 -6.21
C VAL A 52 3.06 9.24 -5.34
N GLY A 53 3.86 10.26 -5.02
CA GLY A 53 3.45 11.38 -4.17
C GLY A 53 3.58 11.09 -2.67
N VAL A 54 2.61 11.55 -1.89
CA VAL A 54 2.60 11.44 -0.43
C VAL A 54 1.39 10.64 0.06
N TRP A 55 1.57 9.90 1.16
CA TRP A 55 0.48 9.17 1.81
C TRP A 55 0.11 9.81 3.15
N PRO A 56 -1.17 9.80 3.54
CA PRO A 56 -1.54 10.11 4.92
C PRO A 56 -0.87 9.11 5.87
N VAL A 57 -0.32 9.58 7.00
CA VAL A 57 0.37 8.70 7.96
C VAL A 57 -0.51 7.58 8.50
N GLN A 58 -1.83 7.80 8.59
CA GLN A 58 -2.78 6.75 8.99
C GLN A 58 -2.71 5.52 8.08
N VAL A 59 -2.52 5.72 6.77
CA VAL A 59 -2.40 4.62 5.80
C VAL A 59 -1.14 3.80 6.06
N LEU A 60 -0.02 4.46 6.40
CA LEU A 60 1.22 3.78 6.77
C LEU A 60 1.04 2.98 8.08
N ILE A 61 0.41 3.59 9.08
CA ILE A 61 0.10 2.92 10.36
C ILE A 61 -0.74 1.67 10.10
N ASP A 62 -1.78 1.75 9.28
CA ASP A 62 -2.65 0.61 8.96
C ASP A 62 -1.90 -0.53 8.27
N VAL A 63 -0.96 -0.20 7.37
CA VAL A 63 -0.08 -1.19 6.72
C VAL A 63 0.83 -1.85 7.76
N VAL A 64 1.49 -1.06 8.61
CA VAL A 64 2.40 -1.57 9.65
C VAL A 64 1.64 -2.47 10.63
N ARG A 65 0.45 -2.05 11.10
CA ARG A 65 -0.41 -2.86 11.96
C ARG A 65 -0.77 -4.18 11.30
N TYR A 66 -1.14 -4.17 10.03
CA TYR A 66 -1.56 -5.37 9.32
C TYR A 66 -0.41 -6.39 9.17
N TYR A 67 0.77 -5.94 8.73
CA TYR A 67 1.90 -6.81 8.45
C TYR A 67 2.67 -7.23 9.70
N LEU A 68 2.90 -6.31 10.64
CA LEU A 68 3.65 -6.59 11.86
C LEU A 68 2.79 -7.08 13.02
N LYS A 69 1.46 -7.10 12.87
CA LYS A 69 0.49 -7.50 13.91
C LYS A 69 0.62 -6.70 15.20
N VAL A 70 1.01 -5.43 15.10
CA VAL A 70 1.14 -4.54 16.25
C VAL A 70 -0.24 -4.04 16.68
N GLU A 71 -0.61 -4.35 17.92
CA GLU A 71 -1.81 -3.83 18.55
C GLU A 71 -1.59 -2.40 19.08
N ASN A 72 -2.65 -1.59 19.09
CA ASN A 72 -2.63 -0.23 19.66
C ASN A 72 -1.51 0.66 19.11
N LEU A 73 -1.13 0.50 17.84
CA LEU A 73 -0.31 1.47 17.12
C LEU A 73 -1.22 2.58 16.58
N ASP A 74 -1.03 3.80 17.07
CA ASP A 74 -1.73 5.00 16.64
C ASP A 74 -0.72 6.12 16.34
N ARG A 75 -1.23 7.29 15.95
CA ARG A 75 -0.44 8.46 15.56
C ARG A 75 0.50 8.94 16.67
N SER A 76 0.12 8.82 17.93
CA SER A 76 0.94 9.26 19.07
C SER A 76 2.21 8.41 19.26
N LYS A 77 2.24 7.22 18.65
CA LYS A 77 3.39 6.31 18.65
C LYS A 77 4.26 6.42 17.41
N VAL A 78 4.04 7.44 16.58
CA VAL A 78 4.91 7.82 15.46
C VAL A 78 5.64 9.10 15.85
N LEU A 79 6.97 9.04 16.02
CA LEU A 79 7.78 10.10 16.62
C LEU A 79 7.55 11.46 15.95
N GLU A 80 7.68 11.54 14.63
CA GLU A 80 7.55 12.78 13.88
C GLU A 80 6.13 13.36 13.96
N VAL A 81 5.11 12.51 14.09
CA VAL A 81 3.71 12.94 14.26
C VAL A 81 3.47 13.45 15.67
N ALA A 82 3.96 12.73 16.68
CA ALA A 82 3.83 13.12 18.08
C ALA A 82 4.55 14.45 18.39
N LEU A 83 5.71 14.70 17.77
CA LEU A 83 6.45 15.96 17.90
C LEU A 83 5.77 17.14 17.18
N TYR A 84 4.96 16.88 16.15
CA TYR A 84 4.26 17.92 15.40
C TYR A 84 2.88 18.25 15.99
N GLU A 85 2.22 17.27 16.59
CA GLU A 85 0.87 17.41 17.18
C GLU A 85 0.88 17.81 18.66
N GLY A 86 2.02 17.70 19.35
CA GLY A 86 2.22 18.12 20.75
C GLY A 86 2.75 19.54 20.88
#